data_AF-A0A4R6LJ14-F1
#
_entry.id   AF-A0A4R6LJ14-F1
#
_cell.length_a   1.000
_cell.length_b   1.000
_cell.length_c   1.000
_cell.angle_alpha   90.00
_cell.angle_beta   90.00
_cell.angle_gamma   90.00
#
_symmetry.space_group_name_H-M   'P 1'
#
loop_
_entity.id
_entity.type
_entity.pdbx_description
1 polymer ?
#
loop_
_entity_poly.entity_id
_entity_poly.type
_entity_poly.pdbx_seq_one_letter_code
_entity_poly.pdbx_strand_id
1 'polypeptide(L)' 'MDKDAEGIILGCTEIELLVTNEFTDTKLFKTAEIHAKRAVEFSLE' A
#
# COMPACT_ATOMS: atom_id res chain seq x y z
N MET A 1 20.22 -4.59 -12.13
CA MET A 1 19.63 -3.25 -12.37
C MET A 1 18.69 -3.04 -11.22
N ASP A 2 19.24 -2.70 -10.06
CA ASP A 2 18.44 -2.38 -8.89
C ASP A 2 17.95 -0.94 -9.08
N LYS A 3 16.64 -0.79 -9.18
CA LYS A 3 16.01 0.52 -9.13
C LYS A 3 15.60 0.74 -7.69
N ASP A 4 16.25 1.69 -7.02
CA ASP A 4 15.86 2.10 -5.68
C ASP A 4 14.44 2.69 -5.73
N ALA A 5 13.48 1.94 -5.21
CA ALA A 5 12.11 2.39 -5.10
C ALA A 5 11.94 3.17 -3.79
N GLU A 6 11.45 4.40 -3.89
CA GLU A 6 11.12 5.23 -2.73
C GLU A 6 9.80 4.79 -2.05
N GLY A 7 9.05 3.90 -2.72
CA GLY A 7 7.78 3.35 -2.24
C GLY A 7 7.33 2.15 -3.07
N ILE A 8 6.56 1.26 -2.45
CA ILE A 8 6.04 0.04 -3.08
C ILE A 8 4.52 0.05 -2.97
N ILE A 9 3.84 -0.07 -4.11
CA ILE A 9 2.39 -0.21 -4.16
C ILE A 9 2.02 -1.69 -4.01
N LEU A 10 1.23 -2.01 -3.00
CA LEU A 10 0.63 -3.33 -2.83
C LEU A 10 -0.67 -3.33 -3.65
N GLY A 11 -0.57 -3.79 -4.89
CA GLY A 11 -1.65 -3.72 -5.88
C GLY A 11 -2.78 -4.73 -5.68
N CYS A 12 -2.57 -5.76 -4.85
CA CYS A 12 -3.55 -6.79 -4.54
C CYS A 12 -3.61 -6.99 -3.02
N THR A 13 -4.79 -7.30 -2.49
CA THR A 13 -5.02 -7.53 -1.06
C THR A 13 -4.26 -8.75 -0.52
N GLU A 14 -4.00 -9.73 -1.39
CA GLU A 14 -3.31 -10.98 -1.09
C GLU A 14 -1.83 -10.74 -0.73
N ILE A 15 -1.20 -9.73 -1.34
CA ILE A 15 0.20 -9.40 -1.08
C ILE A 15 0.35 -8.90 0.36
N GLU A 16 -0.63 -8.15 0.87
CA GLU A 16 -0.63 -7.63 2.24
C GLU A 16 -0.69 -8.73 3.31
N LEU A 17 -1.09 -9.95 2.95
CA LEU A 17 -1.12 -11.11 3.85
C LEU A 17 0.27 -11.69 4.11
N LEU A 18 1.23 -11.44 3.21
CA LEU A 18 2.55 -12.06 3.24
C LEU A 18 3.69 -11.03 3.33
N VAL A 19 3.52 -9.85 2.75
CA VAL A 19 4.55 -8.81 2.67
C VAL A 19 4.22 -7.69 3.65
N THR A 20 5.08 -7.55 4.65
CA THR A 20 5.02 -6.49 5.67
C THR A 20 6.34 -5.69 5.69
N ASN A 21 6.43 -4.64 6.52
CA ASN A 21 7.66 -3.86 6.69
C ASN A 21 8.81 -4.67 7.35
N GLU A 22 8.60 -5.93 7.75
CA GLU A 22 9.71 -6.79 8.20
C GLU A 22 10.65 -7.21 7.06
N PHE A 23 10.18 -7.15 5.81
CA PHE A 23 10.94 -7.57 4.62
C PHE A 23 11.67 -6.39 3.94
N THR A 24 11.33 -5.15 4.28
CA THR A 24 11.90 -3.95 3.64
C THR A 24 11.63 -2.71 4.48
N ASP A 25 12.58 -1.78 4.47
CA ASP A 25 12.41 -0.44 5.03
C ASP A 25 11.68 0.52 4.06
N THR A 26 11.48 0.12 2.80
CA THR A 26 10.76 0.93 1.82
C THR A 26 9.27 0.98 2.15
N LYS A 27 8.69 2.19 2.12
CA LYS A 27 7.30 2.41 2.47
C LYS A 27 6.33 1.59 1.59
N LEU A 28 5.48 0.80 2.24
CA LEU A 28 4.43 0.03 1.59
C LEU A 28 3.11 0.82 1.53
N PHE A 29 2.47 0.86 0.36
CA PHE A 29 1.19 1.52 0.12
C PHE A 29 0.11 0.49 -0.20
N LYS A 30 -0.79 0.25 0.77
CA LYS A 30 -1.93 -0.66 0.67
C LYS A 30 -3.06 -0.02 -0.14
N THR A 31 -3.15 -0.36 -1.42
CA THR A 31 -4.04 0.38 -2.33
C THR A 31 -5.51 0.26 -1.93
N ALA A 32 -5.93 -0.93 -1.49
CA ALA A 32 -7.31 -1.18 -1.08
C ALA A 32 -7.71 -0.32 0.14
N GLU A 33 -6.81 -0.22 1.12
CA GLU A 33 -7.02 0.62 2.32
C GLU A 33 -7.09 2.11 1.96
N ILE A 34 -6.17 2.59 1.12
CA ILE A 34 -6.13 3.99 0.67
C ILE A 34 -7.43 4.35 -0.07
N HIS A 35 -7.86 3.49 -0.99
CA HIS A 35 -9.10 3.70 -1.74
C HIS A 35 -10.33 3.70 -0.83
N ALA A 36 -10.42 2.73 0.10
CA ALA A 36 -11.53 2.65 1.04
C ALA A 36 -11.62 3.90 1.94
N LYS A 37 -10.48 4.35 2.49
CA LYS A 37 -10.40 5.58 3.28
C LYS A 37 -10.87 6.80 2.51
N ARG A 38 -10.35 7.01 1.29
CA ARG A 38 -10.74 8.16 0.47
C ARG A 38 -12.22 8.11 0.07
N ALA A 39 -12.76 6.94 -0.21
CA ALA A 39 -14.18 6.77 -0.53
C ALA A 39 -15.09 7.13 0.66
N VAL A 40 -14.72 6.72 1.88
CA VAL A 40 -15.43 7.09 3.11
C VAL A 40 -15.34 8.60 3.35
N GLU A 41 -14.15 9.18 3.27
CA GLU A 41 -13.95 10.63 3.41
C GLU A 41 -14.82 11.42 2.42
N PHE A 42 -14.79 11.04 1.15
CA PHE A 42 -15.59 11.67 0.09
C PHE A 42 -17.11 11.54 0.34
N SER A 43 -17.55 10.48 1.02
CA SER A 43 -18.98 10.26 1.31
C SER A 43 -19.48 11.08 2.52
N LEU A 44 -18.57 11.60 3.34
CA LEU A 44 -18.88 12.37 4.55
C LEU A 44 -18.71 13.89 4.37
N GLU A 45 -18.15 14.32 3.22
CA GLU A 45 -18.11 15.72 2.75
C GLU A 45 -19.49 16.16 2.22
#